data_AF-F0SIE1-F1
#
_entry.id   AF-F0SIE1-F1
#
_cell.length_a   1.000
_cell.length_b   1.000
_cell.length_c   1.000
_cell.angle_alpha   90.00
_cell.angle_beta   90.00
_cell.angle_gamma   90.00
#
_symmetry.space_group_name_H-M   'P 1'
#
loop_
_entity.id
_entity.type
_entity.pdbx_description
1 polymer ?
#
loop_
_entity_poly.entity_id
_entity_poly.type
_entity_poly.pdbx_seq_one_letter_code
_entity_poly.pdbx_strand_id
1 'polypeptide(L)'
;MHSSVSQPSVRCLLRLPIRYLALFCLLVCFTSGLPASGQTVSKLERAHQDYIEINDQLAADLREDLQQAQDLGQRELAQEIERKIKILTGRTPVRSKLPRQIRQDVPHTFTTPVRTLHLDYRRTCEEAARDLYLLARRTQTDAPTFAYELLGLTLNIDSDHVAARELYGYIRQGEEWMTPFERDQLRAGKVEHPDFGWLPASHVKRYEEGERYFRGTWVTAAKEAEIRRDFHHAWNIRTEHFNISTNVSLEQGVMLGKKLEIFHDYFKQTFTLFYNSPAQLRRLFDQNAGRAKSRTQLYEVHFFREKKEYVDALVSRIPQIAMTNGLYQLTDRTSYFYFDPEANLDATLFHEATHQLMYESHLRARDVGELAHFWIIEGIACYMESFRVEEDPEGELIYDVGDPRFVRFYWARHRLLEEDYYSPLSSFSRMGMVPFQTGSQQDLQRRYSQASGLSHFFMHYDDGKYRNALMLHMAQLYHSDPRIQRAAQGLDVLTGVPYPTLDRQYREYLQEQQIEVGNAAVIQ
;
A
#
# COMPACT_ATOMS: atom_id res chain seq x y z
N MET A 1 16.03 -14.76 84.29
CA MET A 1 15.81 -16.21 84.49
C MET A 1 16.19 -16.87 83.18
N HIS A 2 17.32 -17.58 83.09
CA HIS A 2 17.56 -18.96 83.57
C HIS A 2 16.66 -19.98 82.86
N SER A 3 17.09 -21.15 82.37
CA SER A 3 18.41 -21.82 82.20
C SER A 3 18.09 -23.20 81.54
N SER A 4 18.97 -24.01 80.94
CA SER A 4 20.32 -23.85 80.36
C SER A 4 20.75 -25.17 79.67
N VAL A 5 21.37 -25.07 78.49
CA VAL A 5 22.56 -25.85 78.03
C VAL A 5 22.61 -27.38 78.19
N SER A 6 22.83 -28.08 77.06
CA SER A 6 23.90 -29.09 76.93
C SER A 6 24.39 -29.25 75.48
N GLN A 7 25.70 -29.15 75.27
CA GLN A 7 26.41 -29.32 73.98
C GLN A 7 27.60 -30.29 74.19
N PRO A 8 28.27 -30.76 73.12
CA PRO A 8 29.63 -30.26 72.82
C PRO A 8 29.88 -30.02 71.31
N SER A 9 31.14 -30.04 70.83
CA SER A 9 31.56 -29.49 69.51
C SER A 9 32.05 -30.52 68.46
N VAL A 10 33.24 -30.55 67.84
CA VAL A 10 34.60 -30.12 68.27
C VAL A 10 35.47 -29.65 67.08
N ARG A 11 35.79 -28.33 67.04
CA ARG A 11 37.02 -27.71 66.44
C ARG A 11 37.20 -27.74 64.88
N CYS A 12 38.02 -26.90 64.22
CA CYS A 12 38.91 -25.78 64.63
C CYS A 12 39.27 -24.83 63.45
N LEU A 13 39.45 -23.51 63.70
CA LEU A 13 40.44 -22.56 63.09
C LEU A 13 40.38 -22.27 61.55
N LEU A 14 40.79 -21.12 60.97
CA LEU A 14 41.33 -19.81 61.43
C LEU A 14 41.18 -18.70 60.33
N ARG A 15 41.03 -17.44 60.78
CA ARG A 15 41.43 -16.15 60.11
C ARG A 15 40.58 -15.50 58.98
N LEU A 16 40.86 -14.21 58.81
CA LEU A 16 40.19 -13.06 58.16
C LEU A 16 41.16 -12.45 57.08
N PRO A 17 40.87 -11.33 56.36
CA PRO A 17 39.68 -10.95 55.55
C PRO A 17 40.03 -10.13 54.24
N ILE A 18 39.02 -9.50 53.59
CA ILE A 18 39.07 -8.26 52.75
C ILE A 18 39.68 -8.29 51.30
N ARG A 19 38.79 -8.00 50.32
CA ARG A 19 38.86 -7.21 49.05
C ARG A 19 40.04 -7.30 48.02
N TYR A 20 39.66 -6.98 46.77
CA TYR A 20 40.44 -6.67 45.54
C TYR A 20 41.12 -7.85 44.82
N LEU A 21 41.53 -7.77 43.53
CA LEU A 21 40.94 -7.19 42.30
C LEU A 21 41.87 -7.53 41.09
N ALA A 22 41.32 -8.08 40.00
CA ALA A 22 41.86 -8.07 38.61
C ALA A 22 43.18 -8.80 38.22
N LEU A 23 43.22 -9.18 36.92
CA LEU A 23 44.39 -9.56 36.07
C LEU A 23 45.10 -10.91 36.38
N PHE A 24 45.62 -11.70 35.40
CA PHE A 24 45.60 -11.60 33.92
C PHE A 24 45.88 -12.97 33.22
N CYS A 25 45.98 -12.95 31.88
CA CYS A 25 46.55 -13.96 30.95
C CYS A 25 45.72 -15.21 30.56
N LEU A 26 45.40 -15.30 29.26
CA LEU A 26 45.07 -16.54 28.53
C LEU A 26 46.35 -17.22 28.01
N LEU A 27 46.32 -18.55 27.83
CA LEU A 27 46.42 -19.26 26.52
C LEU A 27 46.18 -20.78 26.78
N VAL A 28 45.14 -21.43 26.22
CA VAL A 28 45.14 -22.17 24.93
C VAL A 28 46.12 -23.37 24.97
N CYS A 29 45.68 -24.64 24.93
CA CYS A 29 45.08 -25.28 23.74
C CYS A 29 44.39 -26.66 24.03
N PHE A 30 43.86 -27.29 22.96
CA PHE A 30 43.35 -28.68 22.81
C PHE A 30 42.03 -29.11 23.48
N THR A 31 40.94 -28.73 22.81
CA THR A 31 39.89 -29.63 22.27
C THR A 31 39.28 -30.73 23.15
N SER A 32 37.97 -30.60 23.39
CA SER A 32 37.01 -31.67 23.10
C SER A 32 35.87 -31.07 22.26
N GLY A 33 35.42 -31.78 21.22
CA GLY A 33 34.50 -31.24 20.23
C GLY A 33 33.04 -31.30 20.70
N LEU A 34 32.39 -30.15 20.78
CA LEU A 34 30.92 -30.06 20.74
C LEU A 34 30.48 -29.96 19.29
N PRO A 35 29.44 -30.69 18.85
CA PRO A 35 28.89 -30.51 17.51
C PRO A 35 28.30 -29.10 17.40
N ALA A 36 28.58 -28.42 16.29
CA ALA A 36 27.91 -27.17 15.98
C ALA A 36 26.39 -27.42 15.90
N SER A 37 25.61 -26.74 16.75
CA SER A 37 24.16 -26.79 16.69
C SER A 37 23.68 -26.05 15.45
N GLY A 38 23.66 -26.74 14.32
CA GLY A 38 23.11 -26.23 13.07
C GLY A 38 21.65 -25.84 13.29
N GLN A 39 21.40 -24.55 13.44
CA GLN A 39 20.05 -24.02 13.48
C GLN A 39 19.39 -24.38 12.15
N THR A 40 18.31 -25.16 12.22
CA THR A 40 17.56 -25.59 11.04
C THR A 40 16.82 -24.38 10.48
N VAL A 41 17.51 -23.61 9.64
CA VAL A 41 16.96 -22.45 8.91
C VAL A 41 15.61 -22.87 8.35
N SER A 42 14.56 -22.11 8.68
CA SER A 42 13.20 -22.42 8.27
C SER A 42 13.06 -22.35 6.74
N LYS A 43 11.98 -22.93 6.22
CA LYS A 43 11.68 -22.82 4.78
C LYS A 43 11.53 -21.36 4.35
N LEU A 44 11.00 -20.49 5.21
CA LEU A 44 10.77 -19.08 4.90
C LEU A 44 12.07 -18.29 4.93
N GLU A 45 12.93 -18.50 5.93
CA GLU A 45 14.26 -17.87 5.96
C GLU A 45 15.11 -18.29 4.75
N ARG A 46 15.08 -19.58 4.35
CA ARG A 46 15.70 -19.99 3.08
C ARG A 46 15.03 -19.34 1.86
N ALA A 47 13.72 -19.21 1.82
CA ALA A 47 13.05 -18.55 0.70
C ALA A 47 13.34 -17.04 0.61
N HIS A 48 13.58 -16.36 1.74
CA HIS A 48 14.10 -14.99 1.74
C HIS A 48 15.57 -14.94 1.27
N GLN A 49 16.38 -15.93 1.62
CA GLN A 49 17.75 -16.05 1.12
C GLN A 49 17.78 -16.32 -0.40
N ASP A 50 16.99 -17.27 -0.92
CA ASP A 50 16.76 -17.49 -2.36
C ASP A 50 16.41 -16.17 -3.07
N TYR A 51 15.53 -15.35 -2.48
CA TYR A 51 15.10 -14.05 -3.02
C TYR A 51 16.21 -13.00 -3.03
N ILE A 52 16.98 -12.88 -1.94
CA ILE A 52 18.12 -11.95 -1.87
C ILE A 52 19.17 -12.33 -2.92
N GLU A 53 19.50 -13.62 -3.04
CA GLU A 53 20.47 -14.11 -4.02
C GLU A 53 20.02 -13.86 -5.47
N ILE A 54 18.74 -14.06 -5.80
CA ILE A 54 18.19 -13.71 -7.13
C ILE A 54 18.25 -12.20 -7.39
N ASN A 55 17.87 -11.38 -6.42
CA ASN A 55 17.86 -9.92 -6.58
C ASN A 55 19.27 -9.33 -6.69
N ASP A 56 20.22 -9.79 -5.86
CA ASP A 56 21.60 -9.31 -5.86
C ASP A 56 22.33 -9.72 -7.15
N GLN A 57 22.12 -10.95 -7.64
CA GLN A 57 22.67 -11.40 -8.93
C GLN A 57 22.09 -10.58 -10.09
N LEU A 58 20.75 -10.47 -10.18
CA LEU A 58 20.12 -9.65 -11.22
C LEU A 58 20.58 -8.17 -11.15
N ALA A 59 20.73 -7.60 -9.96
CA ALA A 59 21.25 -6.25 -9.80
C ALA A 59 22.75 -6.14 -10.13
N ALA A 60 23.53 -7.22 -10.09
CA ALA A 60 24.90 -7.24 -10.60
C ALA A 60 24.91 -7.28 -12.14
N ASP A 61 24.20 -8.23 -12.74
CA ASP A 61 24.11 -8.41 -14.19
C ASP A 61 23.59 -7.13 -14.88
N LEU A 62 22.55 -6.52 -14.33
CA LEU A 62 22.00 -5.26 -14.83
C LEU A 62 22.99 -4.08 -14.73
N ARG A 63 23.99 -4.09 -13.84
CA ARG A 63 25.02 -3.04 -13.82
C ARG A 63 26.02 -3.22 -14.96
N GLU A 64 26.27 -4.46 -15.40
CA GLU A 64 27.09 -4.73 -16.59
C GLU A 64 26.33 -4.36 -17.88
N ASP A 65 25.03 -4.66 -17.97
CA ASP A 65 24.16 -4.19 -19.06
C ASP A 65 24.08 -2.65 -19.08
N LEU A 66 24.01 -2.00 -17.91
CA LEU A 66 23.97 -0.53 -17.80
C LEU A 66 25.22 0.13 -18.36
N GLN A 67 26.41 -0.35 -17.97
CA GLN A 67 27.68 0.18 -18.48
C GLN A 67 27.76 0.03 -20.01
N GLN A 68 27.37 -1.14 -20.54
CA GLN A 68 27.32 -1.36 -21.98
C GLN A 68 26.29 -0.46 -22.69
N ALA A 69 25.13 -0.21 -22.08
CA ALA A 69 24.12 0.71 -22.62
C ALA A 69 24.65 2.15 -22.67
N GLN A 70 25.36 2.61 -21.63
CA GLN A 70 26.00 3.92 -21.59
C GLN A 70 27.13 4.03 -22.63
N ASP A 71 28.01 3.03 -22.73
CA ASP A 71 29.13 2.98 -23.70
C ASP A 71 28.64 2.95 -25.16
N LEU A 72 27.52 2.26 -25.43
CA LEU A 72 26.87 2.21 -26.75
C LEU A 72 25.88 3.37 -26.98
N GLY A 73 25.75 4.32 -26.04
CA GLY A 73 24.88 5.49 -26.15
C GLY A 73 23.37 5.22 -26.12
N GLN A 74 22.95 4.03 -25.69
CA GLN A 74 21.55 3.57 -25.64
C GLN A 74 20.83 4.13 -24.40
N ARG A 75 20.53 5.44 -24.43
CA ARG A 75 19.98 6.19 -23.28
C ARG A 75 18.68 5.62 -22.72
N GLU A 76 17.72 5.32 -23.59
CA GLU A 76 16.40 4.78 -23.20
C GLU A 76 16.55 3.43 -22.47
N LEU A 77 17.43 2.56 -22.98
CA LEU A 77 17.76 1.28 -22.34
C LEU A 77 18.46 1.49 -20.99
N ALA A 78 19.44 2.40 -20.92
CA ALA A 78 20.11 2.74 -19.67
C ALA A 78 19.12 3.23 -18.60
N GLN A 79 18.11 4.03 -18.99
CA GLN A 79 17.04 4.49 -18.09
C GLN A 79 16.09 3.35 -17.66
N GLU A 80 15.72 2.40 -18.54
CA GLU A 80 14.97 1.19 -18.14
C GLU A 80 15.77 0.34 -17.14
N ILE A 81 17.07 0.18 -17.36
CA ILE A 81 17.97 -0.57 -16.48
C ILE A 81 18.14 0.13 -15.12
N GLU A 82 18.42 1.44 -15.09
CA GLU A 82 18.55 2.21 -13.85
C GLU A 82 17.27 2.16 -13.01
N ARG A 83 16.09 2.21 -13.65
CA ARG A 83 14.79 1.97 -12.97
C ARG A 83 14.71 0.57 -12.36
N LYS A 84 15.05 -0.50 -13.09
CA LYS A 84 15.01 -1.87 -12.55
C LYS A 84 16.02 -2.09 -11.43
N ILE A 85 17.23 -1.53 -11.51
CA ILE A 85 18.20 -1.54 -10.40
C ILE A 85 17.64 -0.79 -9.17
N LYS A 86 16.94 0.34 -9.36
CA LYS A 86 16.26 1.07 -8.28
C LYS A 86 15.09 0.29 -7.68
N ILE A 87 14.37 -0.53 -8.46
CA ILE A 87 13.32 -1.44 -7.96
C ILE A 87 13.94 -2.56 -7.11
N LEU A 88 15.06 -3.13 -7.54
CA LEU A 88 15.73 -4.25 -6.86
C LEU A 88 16.49 -3.83 -5.59
N THR A 89 17.05 -2.62 -5.57
CA THR A 89 17.84 -2.09 -4.44
C THR A 89 17.07 -1.08 -3.56
N GLY A 90 15.85 -0.71 -3.97
CA GLY A 90 15.01 0.26 -3.26
C GLY A 90 14.27 -0.34 -2.07
N ARG A 91 14.32 0.34 -0.92
CA ARG A 91 13.59 -0.04 0.31
C ARG A 91 12.07 0.13 0.19
N THR A 92 11.62 1.00 -0.71
CA THR A 92 10.21 1.17 -1.07
C THR A 92 9.87 0.22 -2.22
N PRO A 93 8.78 -0.55 -2.16
CA PRO A 93 8.29 -1.31 -3.31
C PRO A 93 7.78 -0.34 -4.38
N VAL A 94 8.69 0.10 -5.25
CA VAL A 94 8.37 0.83 -6.48
C VAL A 94 7.59 -0.13 -7.38
N ARG A 95 6.27 0.05 -7.38
CA ARG A 95 5.37 -0.57 -8.35
C ARG A 95 5.35 0.36 -9.57
N SER A 96 5.56 -0.14 -10.78
CA SER A 96 5.15 0.60 -11.98
C SER A 96 3.65 0.37 -12.25
N LYS A 97 3.09 1.04 -13.27
CA LYS A 97 1.94 0.47 -13.97
C LYS A 97 2.44 -0.74 -14.77
N LEU A 98 1.56 -1.67 -15.14
CA LEU A 98 1.96 -2.74 -16.05
C LEU A 98 1.67 -2.29 -17.49
N PRO A 99 2.66 -2.29 -18.41
CA PRO A 99 2.48 -1.89 -19.80
C PRO A 99 1.24 -2.52 -20.45
N ARG A 100 0.51 -1.72 -21.24
CA ARG A 100 -0.63 -2.22 -22.03
C ARG A 100 -0.16 -3.04 -23.23
N GLN A 101 0.76 -2.48 -24.01
CA GLN A 101 1.35 -3.17 -25.15
C GLN A 101 2.37 -4.20 -24.66
N ILE A 102 2.45 -5.31 -25.37
CA ILE A 102 3.49 -6.33 -25.21
C ILE A 102 4.81 -5.79 -25.79
N ARG A 103 5.92 -6.11 -25.12
CA ARG A 103 7.28 -5.71 -25.52
C ARG A 103 7.59 -6.20 -26.93
N GLN A 104 7.73 -5.27 -27.87
CA GLN A 104 8.05 -5.54 -29.28
C GLN A 104 9.40 -6.25 -29.45
N ASP A 105 9.62 -6.95 -30.56
CA ASP A 105 10.90 -7.60 -30.88
C ASP A 105 12.07 -6.62 -30.96
N VAL A 106 13.29 -7.09 -30.70
CA VAL A 106 14.52 -6.26 -30.82
C VAL A 106 14.75 -5.90 -32.30
N PRO A 107 14.76 -4.61 -32.67
CA PRO A 107 14.83 -4.19 -34.07
C PRO A 107 16.00 -4.78 -34.86
N HIS A 108 15.70 -5.36 -36.03
CA HIS A 108 16.72 -5.85 -36.97
C HIS A 108 17.61 -4.75 -37.57
N THR A 109 17.23 -3.48 -37.39
CA THR A 109 17.99 -2.29 -37.80
C THR A 109 19.10 -1.90 -36.83
N PHE A 110 19.13 -2.45 -35.62
CA PHE A 110 20.19 -2.20 -34.65
C PHE A 110 21.52 -2.82 -35.11
N THR A 111 22.63 -2.13 -34.81
CA THR A 111 23.97 -2.67 -35.02
C THR A 111 24.19 -3.91 -34.16
N THR A 112 25.06 -4.83 -34.58
CA THR A 112 25.27 -6.10 -33.85
C THR A 112 25.53 -5.92 -32.35
N PRO A 113 26.40 -4.99 -31.87
CA PRO A 113 26.60 -4.79 -30.44
C PRO A 113 25.34 -4.35 -29.69
N VAL A 114 24.60 -3.37 -30.24
CA VAL A 114 23.34 -2.88 -29.64
C VAL A 114 22.27 -3.97 -29.65
N ARG A 115 22.15 -4.72 -30.75
CA ARG A 115 21.19 -5.83 -30.86
C ARG A 115 21.52 -6.97 -29.90
N THR A 116 22.80 -7.27 -29.68
CA THR A 116 23.26 -8.25 -28.70
C THR A 116 22.89 -7.80 -27.29
N LEU A 117 23.26 -6.58 -26.88
CA LEU A 117 22.91 -6.01 -25.57
C LEU A 117 21.39 -6.07 -25.28
N HIS A 118 20.55 -5.64 -26.23
CA HIS A 118 19.09 -5.70 -26.05
C HIS A 118 18.51 -7.13 -25.97
N LEU A 119 19.23 -8.15 -26.45
CA LEU A 119 18.83 -9.56 -26.33
C LEU A 119 19.36 -10.19 -25.04
N ASP A 120 20.59 -9.85 -24.64
CA ASP A 120 21.19 -10.30 -23.38
C ASP A 120 20.40 -9.74 -22.19
N TYR A 121 20.16 -8.43 -22.15
CA TYR A 121 19.30 -7.76 -21.15
C TYR A 121 17.92 -8.40 -20.99
N ARG A 122 17.27 -8.75 -22.12
CA ARG A 122 15.97 -9.43 -22.12
C ARG A 122 16.07 -10.81 -21.50
N ARG A 123 17.05 -11.63 -21.91
CA ARG A 123 17.30 -12.94 -21.31
C ARG A 123 17.53 -12.79 -19.80
N THR A 124 18.42 -11.90 -19.37
CA THR A 124 18.71 -11.63 -17.96
C THR A 124 17.43 -11.33 -17.16
N CYS A 125 16.54 -10.47 -17.68
CA CYS A 125 15.25 -10.19 -17.06
C CYS A 125 14.29 -11.39 -17.07
N GLU A 126 14.14 -12.09 -18.19
CA GLU A 126 13.25 -13.24 -18.36
C GLU A 126 13.66 -14.42 -17.46
N GLU A 127 14.96 -14.68 -17.32
CA GLU A 127 15.49 -15.75 -16.49
C GLU A 127 15.32 -15.47 -14.99
N ALA A 128 15.62 -14.25 -14.54
CA ALA A 128 15.38 -13.86 -13.15
C ALA A 128 13.88 -13.79 -12.81
N ALA A 129 13.02 -13.29 -13.72
CA ALA A 129 11.58 -13.26 -13.52
C ALA A 129 10.97 -14.68 -13.45
N ARG A 130 11.42 -15.61 -14.29
CA ARG A 130 11.09 -17.04 -14.20
C ARG A 130 11.46 -17.60 -12.83
N ASP A 131 12.64 -17.27 -12.31
CA ASP A 131 13.15 -17.87 -11.07
C ASP A 131 12.50 -17.25 -9.81
N LEU A 132 12.16 -15.96 -9.84
CA LEU A 132 11.26 -15.30 -8.88
C LEU A 132 9.85 -15.93 -8.90
N TYR A 133 9.28 -16.17 -10.09
CA TYR A 133 8.00 -16.86 -10.23
C TYR A 133 8.05 -18.28 -9.68
N LEU A 134 9.12 -19.03 -9.95
CA LEU A 134 9.31 -20.37 -9.37
C LEU A 134 9.46 -20.30 -7.85
N LEU A 135 10.12 -19.28 -7.29
CA LEU A 135 10.17 -19.06 -5.83
C LEU A 135 8.79 -18.73 -5.25
N ALA A 136 7.96 -17.94 -5.94
CA ALA A 136 6.57 -17.72 -5.58
C ALA A 136 5.77 -19.05 -5.57
N ARG A 137 5.93 -19.89 -6.61
CA ARG A 137 5.31 -21.23 -6.66
C ARG A 137 5.82 -22.18 -5.57
N ARG A 138 7.07 -22.05 -5.11
CA ARG A 138 7.61 -22.81 -3.95
C ARG A 138 7.01 -22.33 -2.63
N THR A 139 6.82 -21.02 -2.47
CA THR A 139 6.42 -20.39 -1.19
C THR A 139 4.90 -20.30 -1.00
N GLN A 140 4.10 -20.36 -2.07
CA GLN A 140 2.63 -20.14 -2.05
C GLN A 140 1.88 -20.85 -0.90
N THR A 141 2.31 -22.05 -0.51
CA THR A 141 1.60 -22.83 0.52
C THR A 141 1.93 -22.35 1.92
N ASP A 142 3.22 -22.16 2.22
CA ASP A 142 3.75 -21.91 3.56
C ASP A 142 3.83 -20.41 3.88
N ALA A 143 4.06 -19.57 2.87
CA ALA A 143 4.15 -18.11 2.96
C ALA A 143 3.45 -17.41 1.77
N PRO A 144 2.11 -17.54 1.62
CA PRO A 144 1.35 -17.01 0.48
C PRO A 144 1.46 -15.50 0.25
N THR A 145 1.72 -14.69 1.28
CA THR A 145 1.94 -13.24 1.12
C THR A 145 3.21 -12.96 0.34
N PHE A 146 4.32 -13.53 0.80
CA PHE A 146 5.63 -13.41 0.15
C PHE A 146 5.60 -13.97 -1.27
N ALA A 147 4.87 -15.07 -1.50
CA ALA A 147 4.61 -15.58 -2.84
C ALA A 147 3.89 -14.56 -3.75
N TYR A 148 2.93 -13.80 -3.23
CA TYR A 148 2.22 -12.77 -4.01
C TYR A 148 3.09 -11.52 -4.24
N GLU A 149 3.91 -11.12 -3.26
CA GLU A 149 4.91 -10.05 -3.39
C GLU A 149 5.93 -10.39 -4.49
N LEU A 150 6.40 -11.64 -4.54
CA LEU A 150 7.27 -12.16 -5.60
C LEU A 150 6.61 -12.18 -6.99
N LEU A 151 5.29 -12.43 -7.10
CA LEU A 151 4.57 -12.25 -8.37
C LEU A 151 4.56 -10.79 -8.82
N GLY A 152 4.43 -9.85 -7.87
CA GLY A 152 4.54 -8.42 -8.15
C GLY A 152 5.93 -8.06 -8.69
N LEU A 153 7.00 -8.53 -8.03
CA LEU A 153 8.37 -8.27 -8.51
C LEU A 153 8.64 -8.93 -9.86
N THR A 154 8.18 -10.17 -10.08
CA THR A 154 8.22 -10.87 -11.38
C THR A 154 7.76 -9.94 -12.51
N LEU A 155 6.62 -9.25 -12.30
CA LEU A 155 6.02 -8.36 -13.29
C LEU A 155 6.68 -6.97 -13.43
N ASN A 156 7.47 -6.53 -12.45
CA ASN A 156 8.29 -5.33 -12.58
C ASN A 156 9.62 -5.61 -13.33
N ILE A 157 10.09 -6.87 -13.31
CA ILE A 157 11.27 -7.33 -14.06
C ILE A 157 10.87 -7.75 -15.49
N ASP A 158 10.00 -8.74 -15.64
CA ASP A 158 9.36 -9.12 -16.91
C ASP A 158 7.86 -8.80 -16.89
N SER A 159 7.50 -7.66 -17.48
CA SER A 159 6.12 -7.21 -17.61
C SER A 159 5.27 -8.08 -18.54
N ASP A 160 5.83 -9.00 -19.31
CA ASP A 160 5.10 -9.91 -20.20
C ASP A 160 5.00 -11.35 -19.68
N HIS A 161 5.48 -11.61 -18.45
CA HIS A 161 5.48 -12.93 -17.84
C HIS A 161 4.05 -13.51 -17.70
N VAL A 162 3.64 -14.29 -18.71
CA VAL A 162 2.25 -14.67 -18.99
C VAL A 162 1.52 -15.21 -17.76
N ALA A 163 2.12 -16.17 -17.07
CA ALA A 163 1.50 -16.80 -15.90
C ALA A 163 1.32 -15.83 -14.72
N ALA A 164 2.18 -14.81 -14.60
CA ALA A 164 2.04 -13.79 -13.55
C ALA A 164 1.00 -12.73 -13.94
N ARG A 165 0.97 -12.27 -15.21
CA ARG A 165 -0.09 -11.39 -15.75
C ARG A 165 -1.46 -12.02 -15.57
N GLU A 166 -1.60 -13.29 -15.97
CA GLU A 166 -2.82 -14.06 -15.78
C GLU A 166 -3.20 -14.09 -14.29
N LEU A 167 -2.29 -14.46 -13.37
CA LEU A 167 -2.55 -14.51 -11.93
C LEU A 167 -3.02 -13.14 -11.36
N TYR A 168 -2.44 -12.04 -11.82
CA TYR A 168 -2.82 -10.67 -11.44
C TYR A 168 -4.19 -10.22 -11.97
N GLY A 169 -4.81 -10.98 -12.88
CA GLY A 169 -6.17 -10.72 -13.38
C GLY A 169 -6.22 -10.34 -14.87
N TYR A 170 -5.08 -9.99 -15.46
CA TYR A 170 -4.97 -9.62 -16.87
C TYR A 170 -5.24 -10.78 -17.81
N ILE A 171 -5.57 -10.43 -19.05
CA ILE A 171 -5.74 -11.32 -20.18
C ILE A 171 -5.08 -10.70 -21.41
N ARG A 172 -4.52 -11.54 -22.29
CA ARG A 172 -3.95 -11.11 -23.57
C ARG A 172 -5.02 -11.09 -24.65
N GLN A 173 -5.08 -10.02 -25.43
CA GLN A 173 -5.85 -9.94 -26.67
C GLN A 173 -4.98 -9.35 -27.79
N GLY A 174 -4.45 -10.22 -28.65
CA GLY A 174 -3.49 -9.84 -29.70
C GLY A 174 -2.14 -9.44 -29.11
N GLU A 175 -1.78 -8.18 -29.28
CA GLU A 175 -0.53 -7.57 -28.79
C GLU A 175 -0.74 -6.75 -27.51
N GLU A 176 -1.96 -6.73 -26.95
CA GLU A 176 -2.29 -6.02 -25.71
C GLU A 176 -2.55 -6.97 -24.53
N TRP A 177 -2.11 -6.54 -23.35
CA TRP A 177 -2.67 -6.95 -22.06
C TRP A 177 -3.78 -5.97 -21.64
N MET A 178 -4.87 -6.52 -21.11
CA MET A 178 -6.01 -5.75 -20.63
C MET A 178 -6.74 -6.50 -19.51
N THR A 179 -7.62 -5.81 -18.79
CA THR A 179 -8.52 -6.43 -17.81
C THR A 179 -9.74 -7.08 -18.48
N PRO A 180 -10.49 -7.95 -17.77
CA PRO A 180 -11.76 -8.48 -18.28
C PRO A 180 -12.82 -7.41 -18.55
N PHE A 181 -12.80 -6.29 -17.81
CA PHE A 181 -13.71 -5.16 -18.03
C PHE A 181 -13.40 -4.42 -19.33
N GLU A 182 -12.14 -4.05 -19.55
CA GLU A 182 -11.69 -3.39 -20.78
C GLU A 182 -12.06 -4.20 -22.03
N ARG A 183 -11.77 -5.51 -22.00
CA ARG A 183 -12.17 -6.45 -23.07
C ARG A 183 -13.67 -6.38 -23.35
N ASP A 184 -14.50 -6.39 -22.32
CA ASP A 184 -15.95 -6.41 -22.49
C ASP A 184 -16.51 -5.04 -22.92
N GLN A 185 -15.82 -3.93 -22.63
CA GLN A 185 -16.13 -2.61 -23.17
C GLN A 185 -15.73 -2.50 -24.66
N LEU A 186 -14.54 -2.97 -25.04
CA LEU A 186 -14.10 -3.07 -26.44
C LEU A 186 -15.05 -3.95 -27.27
N ARG A 187 -15.47 -5.10 -26.73
CA ARG A 187 -16.50 -5.98 -27.33
C ARG A 187 -17.87 -5.33 -27.47
N ALA A 188 -18.19 -4.32 -26.66
CA ALA A 188 -19.39 -3.51 -26.79
C ALA A 188 -19.26 -2.38 -27.84
N GLY A 189 -18.19 -2.36 -28.64
CA GLY A 189 -17.94 -1.35 -29.68
C GLY A 189 -17.55 0.02 -29.11
N LYS A 190 -17.04 0.05 -27.88
CA LYS A 190 -16.55 1.27 -27.22
C LYS A 190 -15.05 1.42 -27.36
N VAL A 191 -14.58 2.65 -27.19
CA VAL A 191 -13.18 3.00 -26.93
C VAL A 191 -13.11 3.83 -25.66
N GLU A 192 -11.95 3.84 -25.01
CA GLU A 192 -11.66 4.81 -23.96
C GLU A 192 -11.14 6.11 -24.58
N HIS A 193 -11.72 7.24 -24.20
CA HIS A 193 -11.29 8.58 -24.58
C HIS A 193 -10.74 9.31 -23.35
N PRO A 194 -9.62 10.08 -23.45
CA PRO A 194 -8.98 10.73 -22.31
C PRO A 194 -9.96 11.50 -21.41
N ASP A 195 -10.84 12.31 -22.00
CA ASP A 195 -11.76 13.20 -21.29
C ASP A 195 -13.19 12.66 -21.16
N PHE A 196 -13.57 11.60 -21.90
CA PHE A 196 -14.97 11.16 -21.99
C PHE A 196 -15.20 9.72 -21.51
N GLY A 197 -14.14 9.03 -21.09
CA GLY A 197 -14.21 7.65 -20.59
C GLY A 197 -14.61 6.68 -21.70
N TRP A 198 -15.43 5.69 -21.36
CA TRP A 198 -15.82 4.63 -22.29
C TRP A 198 -17.10 4.94 -23.08
N LEU A 199 -16.96 5.39 -24.33
CA LEU A 199 -18.05 5.70 -25.25
C LEU A 199 -17.99 4.88 -26.56
N PRO A 200 -19.11 4.71 -27.29
CA PRO A 200 -19.11 4.04 -28.60
C PRO A 200 -18.13 4.71 -29.57
N ALA A 201 -17.37 3.94 -30.35
CA ALA A 201 -16.37 4.47 -31.27
C ALA A 201 -16.96 5.48 -32.28
N SER A 202 -18.21 5.28 -32.71
CA SER A 202 -18.95 6.17 -33.60
C SER A 202 -19.38 7.50 -32.97
N HIS A 203 -19.24 7.68 -31.66
CA HIS A 203 -19.61 8.90 -30.95
C HIS A 203 -18.43 9.86 -30.74
N VAL A 204 -17.18 9.36 -30.75
CA VAL A 204 -15.95 10.10 -30.38
C VAL A 204 -15.86 11.44 -31.07
N LYS A 205 -15.84 11.45 -32.41
CA LYS A 205 -15.72 12.67 -33.21
C LYS A 205 -16.76 13.74 -32.86
N ARG A 206 -18.00 13.33 -32.55
CA ARG A 206 -19.07 14.28 -32.20
C ARG A 206 -18.91 14.84 -30.78
N TYR A 207 -18.28 14.08 -29.88
CA TYR A 207 -17.92 14.55 -28.55
C TYR A 207 -16.74 15.55 -28.60
N GLU A 208 -15.76 15.30 -29.48
CA GLU A 208 -14.68 16.25 -29.81
C GLU A 208 -15.24 17.54 -30.46
N GLU A 209 -16.20 17.42 -31.38
CA GLU A 209 -16.92 18.54 -32.02
C GLU A 209 -17.92 19.27 -31.09
N GLY A 210 -17.96 18.93 -29.80
CA GLY A 210 -18.75 19.65 -28.79
C GLY A 210 -20.23 19.27 -28.69
N GLU A 211 -20.66 18.17 -29.31
CA GLU A 211 -21.97 17.56 -29.09
C GLU A 211 -21.91 16.50 -27.97
N ARG A 212 -23.07 16.12 -27.44
CA ARG A 212 -23.25 15.08 -26.41
C ARG A 212 -24.50 14.26 -26.72
N TYR A 213 -24.47 12.96 -26.41
CA TYR A 213 -25.59 12.06 -26.63
C TYR A 213 -26.42 11.92 -25.35
N PHE A 214 -27.62 12.52 -25.32
CA PHE A 214 -28.47 12.59 -24.14
C PHE A 214 -29.87 12.02 -24.43
N ARG A 215 -30.30 11.01 -23.64
CA ARG A 215 -31.63 10.38 -23.71
C ARG A 215 -32.11 10.05 -25.15
N GLY A 216 -31.21 9.60 -26.01
CA GLY A 216 -31.52 9.16 -27.38
C GLY A 216 -31.28 10.22 -28.47
N THR A 217 -31.06 11.48 -28.10
CA THR A 217 -30.83 12.60 -29.04
C THR A 217 -29.44 13.21 -28.88
N TRP A 218 -29.04 14.03 -29.85
CA TRP A 218 -27.80 14.80 -29.81
C TRP A 218 -28.10 16.25 -29.41
N VAL A 219 -27.31 16.78 -28.49
CA VAL A 219 -27.40 18.15 -27.95
C VAL A 219 -26.00 18.76 -27.89
N THR A 220 -25.88 20.09 -27.78
CA THR A 220 -24.58 20.71 -27.52
C THR A 220 -24.10 20.42 -26.09
N ALA A 221 -22.79 20.38 -25.86
CA ALA A 221 -22.21 20.17 -24.53
C ALA A 221 -22.71 21.20 -23.50
N ALA A 222 -22.86 22.46 -23.90
CA ALA A 222 -23.47 23.49 -23.06
C ALA A 222 -24.94 23.18 -22.68
N LYS A 223 -25.72 22.58 -23.60
CA LYS A 223 -27.11 22.19 -23.31
C LYS A 223 -27.18 20.94 -22.44
N GLU A 224 -26.27 19.97 -22.59
CA GLU A 224 -26.15 18.87 -21.62
C GLU A 224 -25.78 19.41 -20.23
N ALA A 225 -24.76 20.26 -20.13
CA ALA A 225 -24.31 20.81 -18.86
C ALA A 225 -25.39 21.61 -18.12
N GLU A 226 -26.24 22.35 -18.83
CA GLU A 226 -27.38 23.05 -18.23
C GLU A 226 -28.44 22.08 -17.69
N ILE A 227 -28.72 20.98 -18.39
CA ILE A 227 -29.65 19.93 -17.93
C ILE A 227 -29.09 19.22 -16.70
N ARG A 228 -27.78 18.96 -16.68
CA ARG A 228 -27.09 18.18 -15.66
C ARG A 228 -26.53 19.00 -14.51
N ARG A 229 -26.81 20.32 -14.44
CA ARG A 229 -26.55 21.14 -13.24
C ARG A 229 -27.34 20.58 -12.04
N ASP A 230 -28.57 20.12 -12.28
CA ASP A 230 -29.34 19.31 -11.35
C ASP A 230 -28.69 17.94 -11.16
N PHE A 231 -28.32 17.61 -9.91
CA PHE A 231 -27.67 16.33 -9.58
C PHE A 231 -28.58 15.10 -9.82
N HIS A 232 -29.92 15.26 -9.85
CA HIS A 232 -30.81 14.17 -10.29
C HIS A 232 -30.63 13.80 -11.78
N HIS A 233 -29.91 14.63 -12.54
CA HIS A 233 -29.53 14.41 -13.94
C HIS A 233 -28.02 14.20 -14.14
N ALA A 234 -27.25 14.03 -13.06
CA ALA A 234 -25.79 13.89 -13.03
C ALA A 234 -25.20 12.99 -14.14
N TRP A 235 -24.01 13.34 -14.64
CA TRP A 235 -23.19 12.39 -15.39
C TRP A 235 -22.87 11.20 -14.48
N ASN A 236 -23.03 10.00 -15.02
CA ASN A 236 -22.71 8.74 -14.34
C ASN A 236 -21.51 8.13 -15.08
N ILE A 237 -20.31 8.26 -14.51
CA ILE A 237 -19.07 7.75 -15.07
C ILE A 237 -18.80 6.41 -14.40
N ARG A 238 -18.78 5.34 -15.20
CA ARG A 238 -18.47 3.99 -14.73
C ARG A 238 -17.09 3.56 -15.23
N THR A 239 -16.24 3.18 -14.28
CA THR A 239 -14.94 2.54 -14.52
C THR A 239 -15.05 1.02 -14.21
N GLU A 240 -13.93 0.34 -13.93
CA GLU A 240 -13.96 -1.10 -13.59
C GLU A 240 -14.50 -1.33 -12.17
N HIS A 241 -14.05 -0.50 -11.23
CA HIS A 241 -14.33 -0.63 -9.80
C HIS A 241 -15.24 0.48 -9.24
N PHE A 242 -15.41 1.62 -9.90
CA PHE A 242 -16.18 2.76 -9.38
C PHE A 242 -17.40 3.12 -10.24
N ASN A 243 -18.39 3.73 -9.60
CA ASN A 243 -19.45 4.48 -10.24
C ASN A 243 -19.50 5.90 -9.65
N ILE A 244 -19.31 6.91 -10.51
CA ILE A 244 -19.14 8.31 -10.12
C ILE A 244 -20.32 9.11 -10.64
N SER A 245 -21.15 9.61 -9.74
CA SER A 245 -22.21 10.58 -10.04
C SER A 245 -21.69 12.00 -9.83
N THR A 246 -21.73 12.84 -10.88
CA THR A 246 -21.31 14.24 -10.77
C THR A 246 -22.19 15.19 -11.59
N ASN A 247 -22.37 16.41 -11.09
CA ASN A 247 -22.93 17.56 -11.81
C ASN A 247 -21.86 18.63 -12.14
N VAL A 248 -20.56 18.35 -11.97
CA VAL A 248 -19.44 19.25 -12.31
C VAL A 248 -19.27 19.30 -13.84
N SER A 249 -18.76 18.22 -14.42
CA SER A 249 -18.67 17.97 -15.87
C SER A 249 -18.44 16.46 -16.12
N LEU A 250 -18.60 15.99 -17.36
CA LEU A 250 -18.23 14.62 -17.73
C LEU A 250 -16.73 14.38 -17.53
N GLU A 251 -15.94 15.35 -17.98
CA GLU A 251 -14.49 15.35 -18.03
C GLU A 251 -13.88 15.32 -16.62
N GLN A 252 -14.45 16.09 -15.69
CA GLN A 252 -14.07 16.05 -14.27
C GLN A 252 -14.40 14.70 -13.61
N GLY A 253 -15.54 14.09 -13.96
CA GLY A 253 -15.89 12.74 -13.48
C GLY A 253 -14.98 11.63 -14.03
N VAL A 254 -14.51 11.75 -15.28
CA VAL A 254 -13.56 10.83 -15.90
C VAL A 254 -12.16 10.98 -15.29
N MET A 255 -11.71 12.21 -15.05
CA MET A 255 -10.44 12.50 -14.36
C MET A 255 -10.44 11.95 -12.92
N LEU A 256 -11.53 12.17 -12.17
CA LEU A 256 -11.71 11.59 -10.84
C LEU A 256 -11.70 10.06 -10.86
N GLY A 257 -12.36 9.44 -11.84
CA GLY A 257 -12.35 7.99 -12.03
C GLY A 257 -10.96 7.42 -12.28
N LYS A 258 -10.14 8.10 -13.09
CA LYS A 258 -8.75 7.70 -13.31
C LYS A 258 -7.91 7.77 -12.05
N LYS A 259 -8.01 8.86 -11.27
CA LYS A 259 -7.33 8.96 -9.95
C LYS A 259 -7.74 7.83 -9.01
N LEU A 260 -9.03 7.51 -8.95
CA LEU A 260 -9.58 6.47 -8.08
C LEU A 260 -9.17 5.04 -8.50
N GLU A 261 -9.10 4.73 -9.79
CA GLU A 261 -8.60 3.43 -10.28
C GLU A 261 -7.10 3.27 -10.02
N ILE A 262 -6.29 4.31 -10.29
CA ILE A 262 -4.85 4.31 -10.02
C ILE A 262 -4.58 4.11 -8.51
N PHE A 263 -5.34 4.80 -7.66
CA PHE A 263 -5.28 4.62 -6.21
C PHE A 263 -5.74 3.21 -5.78
N HIS A 264 -6.85 2.71 -6.34
CA HIS A 264 -7.37 1.37 -6.08
C HIS A 264 -6.32 0.29 -6.35
N ASP A 265 -5.66 0.35 -7.51
CA ASP A 265 -4.72 -0.69 -7.93
C ASP A 265 -3.45 -0.68 -7.06
N TYR A 266 -2.93 0.50 -6.70
CA TYR A 266 -1.90 0.59 -5.67
C TYR A 266 -2.39 0.00 -4.33
N PHE A 267 -3.59 0.38 -3.90
CA PHE A 267 -4.13 0.03 -2.59
C PHE A 267 -4.39 -1.48 -2.45
N LYS A 268 -5.01 -2.13 -3.46
CA LYS A 268 -5.28 -3.57 -3.43
C LYS A 268 -4.00 -4.39 -3.38
N GLN A 269 -2.98 -4.00 -4.15
CA GLN A 269 -1.69 -4.67 -4.14
C GLN A 269 -0.91 -4.43 -2.84
N THR A 270 -0.92 -3.20 -2.31
CA THR A 270 -0.22 -2.86 -1.07
C THR A 270 -0.88 -3.53 0.14
N PHE A 271 -2.20 -3.44 0.28
CA PHE A 271 -2.93 -4.08 1.38
C PHE A 271 -3.41 -5.51 1.02
N THR A 272 -2.61 -6.27 0.28
CA THR A 272 -2.97 -7.64 -0.17
C THR A 272 -3.43 -8.55 0.97
N LEU A 273 -2.74 -8.51 2.12
CA LEU A 273 -3.04 -9.29 3.33
C LEU A 273 -4.35 -8.90 4.01
N PHE A 274 -4.85 -7.69 3.77
CA PHE A 274 -6.13 -7.23 4.30
C PHE A 274 -7.31 -7.85 3.53
N TYR A 275 -7.21 -7.91 2.20
CA TYR A 275 -8.27 -8.43 1.33
C TYR A 275 -8.29 -9.95 1.22
N ASN A 276 -7.13 -10.59 1.36
CA ASN A 276 -6.98 -12.02 1.12
C ASN A 276 -6.36 -12.70 2.34
N SER A 277 -7.12 -13.61 2.97
CA SER A 277 -6.53 -14.57 3.89
C SER A 277 -5.46 -15.42 3.19
N PRO A 278 -4.49 -15.98 3.92
CA PRO A 278 -3.54 -16.97 3.39
C PRO A 278 -4.19 -18.13 2.63
N ALA A 279 -5.45 -18.48 2.94
CA ALA A 279 -6.22 -19.50 2.23
C ALA A 279 -6.82 -19.01 0.90
N GLN A 280 -7.15 -17.72 0.76
CA GLN A 280 -7.56 -17.12 -0.52
C GLN A 280 -6.35 -16.93 -1.44
N LEU A 281 -5.23 -16.41 -0.92
CA LEU A 281 -3.98 -16.26 -1.68
C LEU A 281 -3.50 -17.59 -2.27
N ARG A 282 -3.47 -18.67 -1.47
CA ARG A 282 -3.18 -20.03 -1.97
C ARG A 282 -4.04 -20.41 -3.18
N ARG A 283 -5.35 -20.15 -3.14
CA ARG A 283 -6.29 -20.46 -4.23
C ARG A 283 -6.07 -19.64 -5.50
N LEU A 284 -5.40 -18.47 -5.44
CA LEU A 284 -5.05 -17.73 -6.66
C LEU A 284 -4.06 -18.54 -7.51
N PHE A 285 -3.12 -19.25 -6.88
CA PHE A 285 -2.13 -20.09 -7.56
C PHE A 285 -2.70 -21.41 -8.10
N ASP A 286 -3.89 -21.83 -7.64
CA ASP A 286 -4.57 -23.04 -8.10
C ASP A 286 -5.28 -22.78 -9.45
N GLN A 287 -4.62 -23.09 -10.56
CA GLN A 287 -5.16 -22.84 -11.92
C GLN A 287 -6.55 -23.47 -12.18
N ASN A 288 -6.91 -24.53 -11.46
CA ASN A 288 -8.22 -25.19 -11.54
C ASN A 288 -9.28 -24.57 -10.61
N ALA A 289 -8.92 -23.65 -9.70
CA ALA A 289 -9.86 -22.88 -8.90
C ALA A 289 -10.47 -21.76 -9.77
N GLY A 290 -11.28 -22.16 -10.75
CA GLY A 290 -11.84 -21.29 -11.78
C GLY A 290 -12.43 -20.01 -11.17
N ARG A 291 -11.91 -18.86 -11.62
CA ARG A 291 -12.20 -17.54 -11.02
C ARG A 291 -13.69 -17.37 -10.83
N ALA A 292 -14.10 -17.33 -9.55
CA ALA A 292 -15.47 -17.03 -9.19
C ALA A 292 -15.83 -15.69 -9.85
N LYS A 293 -16.94 -15.66 -10.60
CA LYS A 293 -17.51 -14.41 -11.12
C LYS A 293 -18.07 -13.61 -9.96
N SER A 294 -17.19 -13.01 -9.17
CA SER A 294 -17.53 -11.97 -8.22
C SER A 294 -18.18 -10.86 -9.04
N ARG A 295 -19.48 -10.66 -8.82
CA ARG A 295 -20.19 -9.55 -9.42
C ARG A 295 -19.80 -8.32 -8.60
N THR A 296 -18.68 -7.70 -9.00
CA THR A 296 -18.09 -6.56 -8.28
C THR A 296 -19.18 -5.54 -7.95
N GLN A 297 -19.35 -5.28 -6.65
CA GLN A 297 -20.02 -4.07 -6.22
C GLN A 297 -19.09 -2.93 -6.62
N LEU A 298 -19.63 -1.94 -7.32
CA LEU A 298 -18.88 -0.72 -7.60
C LEU A 298 -18.85 0.12 -6.32
N TYR A 299 -17.72 0.75 -6.06
CA TYR A 299 -17.63 1.78 -5.03
C TYR A 299 -18.38 3.02 -5.55
N GLU A 300 -19.43 3.44 -4.85
CA GLU A 300 -20.25 4.58 -5.25
C GLU A 300 -19.60 5.88 -4.77
N VAL A 301 -19.54 6.89 -5.66
CA VAL A 301 -18.92 8.18 -5.39
C VAL A 301 -19.80 9.31 -5.92
N HIS A 302 -20.09 10.30 -5.07
CA HIS A 302 -20.87 11.49 -5.42
C HIS A 302 -19.97 12.73 -5.36
N PHE A 303 -19.78 13.39 -6.50
CA PHE A 303 -18.91 14.56 -6.64
C PHE A 303 -19.72 15.78 -7.09
N PHE A 304 -20.06 16.63 -6.13
CA PHE A 304 -20.92 17.80 -6.32
C PHE A 304 -20.18 19.01 -6.94
N ARG A 305 -20.93 19.92 -7.56
CA ARG A 305 -20.41 21.17 -8.15
C ARG A 305 -20.05 22.20 -7.08
N GLU A 306 -20.78 22.22 -5.98
CA GLU A 306 -20.60 23.21 -4.91
C GLU A 306 -20.59 22.55 -3.52
N LYS A 307 -19.81 23.11 -2.58
CA LYS A 307 -19.87 22.72 -1.16
C LYS A 307 -21.28 22.82 -0.58
N LYS A 308 -22.13 23.73 -1.10
CA LYS A 308 -23.53 23.84 -0.68
C LYS A 308 -24.33 22.57 -0.98
N GLU A 309 -24.20 22.01 -2.17
CA GLU A 309 -24.92 20.79 -2.58
C GLU A 309 -24.51 19.59 -1.71
N TYR A 310 -23.21 19.47 -1.44
CA TYR A 310 -22.64 18.49 -0.51
C TYR A 310 -23.23 18.61 0.90
N VAL A 311 -23.31 19.84 1.44
CA VAL A 311 -23.92 20.08 2.76
C VAL A 311 -25.41 19.77 2.75
N ASP A 312 -26.17 20.28 1.77
CA ASP A 312 -27.62 20.07 1.68
C ASP A 312 -27.99 18.57 1.56
N ALA A 313 -27.19 17.77 0.85
CA ALA A 313 -27.40 16.33 0.66
C ALA A 313 -27.10 15.46 1.91
N LEU A 314 -26.41 16.02 2.91
CA LEU A 314 -25.87 15.28 4.05
C LEU A 314 -26.27 15.84 5.43
N VAL A 315 -26.60 17.13 5.55
CA VAL A 315 -26.84 17.80 6.85
C VAL A 315 -27.98 17.20 7.67
N SER A 316 -28.98 16.62 7.00
CA SER A 316 -30.10 15.88 7.62
C SER A 316 -29.67 14.57 8.31
N ARG A 317 -28.49 14.05 7.95
CA ARG A 317 -27.89 12.82 8.46
C ARG A 317 -26.69 13.11 9.36
N ILE A 318 -25.90 14.14 9.04
CA ILE A 318 -24.70 14.57 9.75
C ILE A 318 -24.76 16.10 9.93
N PRO A 319 -25.27 16.61 11.06
CA PRO A 319 -25.48 18.05 11.27
C PRO A 319 -24.23 18.93 11.16
N GLN A 320 -23.03 18.37 11.38
CA GLN A 320 -21.76 19.09 11.32
C GLN A 320 -21.03 18.98 9.97
N ILE A 321 -21.68 18.44 8.92
CA ILE A 321 -21.01 18.13 7.65
C ILE A 321 -20.33 19.33 6.98
N ALA A 322 -20.79 20.56 7.23
CA ALA A 322 -20.17 21.79 6.73
C ALA A 322 -18.70 21.98 7.16
N MET A 323 -18.27 21.33 8.25
CA MET A 323 -16.88 21.34 8.74
C MET A 323 -15.94 20.39 7.97
N THR A 324 -16.47 19.52 7.12
CA THR A 324 -15.69 18.50 6.37
C THR A 324 -15.42 18.94 4.93
N ASN A 325 -14.40 18.34 4.31
CA ASN A 325 -14.06 18.54 2.90
C ASN A 325 -14.44 17.33 2.01
N GLY A 326 -14.76 16.20 2.65
CA GLY A 326 -15.26 14.96 2.05
C GLY A 326 -15.75 14.04 3.17
N LEU A 327 -16.39 12.93 2.81
CA LEU A 327 -16.88 11.91 3.73
C LEU A 327 -17.14 10.57 3.02
N TYR A 328 -16.61 9.47 3.54
CA TYR A 328 -17.17 8.14 3.29
C TYR A 328 -18.30 7.81 4.29
N GLN A 329 -19.49 7.50 3.77
CA GLN A 329 -20.67 7.19 4.59
C GLN A 329 -20.94 5.67 4.63
N LEU A 330 -20.79 5.06 5.81
CA LEU A 330 -20.95 3.61 5.99
C LEU A 330 -22.37 3.08 5.68
N THR A 331 -23.40 3.93 5.86
CA THR A 331 -24.82 3.51 5.80
C THR A 331 -25.37 3.35 4.39
N ASP A 332 -24.91 4.16 3.43
CA ASP A 332 -25.25 4.04 2.00
C ASP A 332 -24.06 3.63 1.12
N ARG A 333 -22.85 3.56 1.71
CA ARG A 333 -21.59 3.19 1.06
C ARG A 333 -21.18 4.11 -0.08
N THR A 334 -21.45 5.41 0.09
CA THR A 334 -21.05 6.43 -0.86
C THR A 334 -19.92 7.29 -0.29
N SER A 335 -18.87 7.52 -1.09
CA SER A 335 -17.91 8.60 -0.84
C SER A 335 -18.44 9.90 -1.42
N TYR A 336 -18.53 10.93 -0.59
CA TYR A 336 -19.09 12.22 -0.93
C TYR A 336 -18.01 13.30 -0.95
N PHE A 337 -17.94 14.07 -2.03
CA PHE A 337 -16.99 15.16 -2.25
C PHE A 337 -17.67 16.33 -2.98
N TYR A 338 -17.03 17.50 -3.01
CA TYR A 338 -17.43 18.63 -3.84
C TYR A 338 -16.21 19.19 -4.59
N PHE A 339 -16.44 19.82 -5.74
CA PHE A 339 -15.40 20.52 -6.48
C PHE A 339 -15.02 21.83 -5.79
N ASP A 340 -13.72 22.06 -5.63
CA ASP A 340 -13.13 23.30 -5.12
C ASP A 340 -11.89 23.61 -5.98
N PRO A 341 -11.87 24.70 -6.77
CA PRO A 341 -10.76 25.01 -7.65
C PRO A 341 -9.52 25.56 -6.92
N GLU A 342 -9.68 26.02 -5.66
CA GLU A 342 -8.61 26.63 -4.87
C GLU A 342 -7.94 25.63 -3.91
N ALA A 343 -8.51 24.43 -3.73
CA ALA A 343 -8.04 23.42 -2.80
C ALA A 343 -7.54 22.15 -3.51
N ASN A 344 -6.34 21.68 -3.15
CA ASN A 344 -5.94 20.31 -3.49
C ASN A 344 -6.70 19.31 -2.61
N LEU A 345 -7.77 18.73 -3.15
CA LEU A 345 -8.61 17.76 -2.45
C LEU A 345 -8.08 16.32 -2.50
N ASP A 346 -6.98 16.03 -3.21
CA ASP A 346 -6.49 14.66 -3.41
C ASP A 346 -6.18 13.93 -2.09
N ALA A 347 -5.61 14.63 -1.10
CA ALA A 347 -5.42 14.04 0.24
C ALA A 347 -6.76 13.61 0.86
N THR A 348 -7.81 14.43 0.75
CA THR A 348 -9.15 14.09 1.26
C THR A 348 -9.78 12.95 0.44
N LEU A 349 -9.59 12.95 -0.89
CA LEU A 349 -10.03 11.86 -1.77
C LEU A 349 -9.44 10.52 -1.33
N PHE A 350 -8.14 10.45 -1.09
CA PHE A 350 -7.43 9.22 -0.70
C PHE A 350 -7.69 8.82 0.76
N HIS A 351 -7.99 9.78 1.65
CA HIS A 351 -8.48 9.50 3.01
C HIS A 351 -9.81 8.75 2.97
N GLU A 352 -10.84 9.32 2.34
CA GLU A 352 -12.18 8.72 2.31
C GLU A 352 -12.23 7.45 1.44
N ALA A 353 -11.48 7.42 0.33
CA ALA A 353 -11.31 6.21 -0.46
C ALA A 353 -10.63 5.08 0.34
N THR A 354 -9.72 5.38 1.28
CA THR A 354 -9.15 4.36 2.18
C THR A 354 -10.23 3.71 3.04
N HIS A 355 -11.09 4.52 3.67
CA HIS A 355 -12.23 4.01 4.44
C HIS A 355 -13.18 3.19 3.56
N GLN A 356 -13.51 3.66 2.36
CA GLN A 356 -14.38 2.95 1.42
C GLN A 356 -13.81 1.60 0.99
N LEU A 357 -12.57 1.59 0.49
CA LEU A 357 -11.90 0.39 -0.01
C LEU A 357 -11.74 -0.66 1.09
N MET A 358 -11.44 -0.24 2.34
CA MET A 358 -11.36 -1.16 3.47
C MET A 358 -12.74 -1.63 3.96
N TYR A 359 -13.74 -0.75 4.06
CA TYR A 359 -15.07 -1.10 4.57
C TYR A 359 -15.84 -2.04 3.63
N GLU A 360 -15.75 -1.83 2.32
CA GLU A 360 -16.49 -2.63 1.32
C GLU A 360 -15.80 -3.94 0.92
N SER A 361 -14.65 -4.25 1.55
CA SER A 361 -14.08 -5.61 1.58
C SER A 361 -15.08 -6.71 1.97
N HIS A 362 -16.15 -6.34 2.69
CA HIS A 362 -17.23 -7.23 3.06
C HIS A 362 -18.60 -6.61 2.82
N LEU A 363 -19.51 -7.39 2.22
CA LEU A 363 -20.86 -6.95 1.87
C LEU A 363 -21.79 -6.72 3.09
N ARG A 364 -21.36 -6.99 4.33
CA ARG A 364 -22.18 -6.83 5.54
C ARG A 364 -21.86 -5.51 6.26
N ALA A 365 -22.92 -4.78 6.61
CA ALA A 365 -22.82 -3.67 7.55
C ALA A 365 -22.34 -4.16 8.92
N ARG A 366 -21.51 -3.34 9.58
CA ARG A 366 -20.81 -3.60 10.83
C ARG A 366 -20.14 -2.33 11.34
N ASP A 367 -19.89 -2.27 12.62
CA ASP A 367 -19.10 -1.24 13.26
C ASP A 367 -17.61 -1.60 13.18
N VAL A 368 -16.72 -0.61 13.10
CA VAL A 368 -15.27 -0.80 12.96
C VAL A 368 -14.55 0.18 13.91
N GLY A 369 -13.64 -0.32 14.73
CA GLY A 369 -12.92 0.49 15.73
C GLY A 369 -13.77 1.07 16.86
N GLU A 370 -15.08 0.77 16.93
CA GLU A 370 -16.02 1.40 17.89
C GLU A 370 -15.55 1.28 19.35
N LEU A 371 -15.12 0.07 19.76
CA LEU A 371 -14.79 -0.26 21.15
C LEU A 371 -13.31 -0.03 21.50
N ALA A 372 -12.40 -0.22 20.54
CA ALA A 372 -10.94 -0.14 20.72
C ALA A 372 -10.25 -0.01 19.34
N HIS A 373 -8.95 0.31 19.35
CA HIS A 373 -8.07 0.40 18.17
C HIS A 373 -8.51 1.41 17.10
N PHE A 374 -9.39 2.37 17.42
CA PHE A 374 -9.92 3.33 16.44
C PHE A 374 -8.82 4.16 15.76
N TRP A 375 -7.71 4.41 16.45
CA TRP A 375 -6.56 5.13 15.89
C TRP A 375 -6.01 4.51 14.60
N ILE A 376 -6.16 3.20 14.39
CA ILE A 376 -5.65 2.53 13.18
C ILE A 376 -6.52 2.85 11.97
N ILE A 377 -7.82 3.03 12.18
CA ILE A 377 -8.81 3.34 11.15
C ILE A 377 -8.51 4.71 10.54
N GLU A 378 -8.43 5.73 11.40
CA GLU A 378 -8.04 7.09 11.03
C GLU A 378 -6.59 7.18 10.59
N GLY A 379 -5.69 6.47 11.28
CA GLY A 379 -4.25 6.56 11.06
C GLY A 379 -3.81 6.02 9.70
N ILE A 380 -4.44 4.96 9.20
CA ILE A 380 -4.12 4.43 7.87
C ILE A 380 -4.70 5.30 6.75
N ALA A 381 -5.88 5.90 6.95
CA ALA A 381 -6.42 6.91 6.03
C ALA A 381 -5.53 8.17 5.99
N CYS A 382 -5.08 8.68 7.14
CA CYS A 382 -4.11 9.78 7.21
C CYS A 382 -2.70 9.43 6.72
N TYR A 383 -2.33 8.15 6.65
CA TYR A 383 -1.13 7.71 5.96
C TYR A 383 -1.33 7.77 4.43
N MET A 384 -2.46 7.30 3.92
CA MET A 384 -2.79 7.33 2.50
C MET A 384 -3.08 8.73 1.94
N GLU A 385 -3.34 9.74 2.79
CA GLU A 385 -3.31 11.16 2.40
C GLU A 385 -1.99 11.57 1.74
N SER A 386 -0.88 10.88 2.07
CA SER A 386 0.44 11.13 1.46
C SER A 386 0.64 10.44 0.11
N PHE A 387 -0.38 9.75 -0.43
CA PHE A 387 -0.27 9.08 -1.73
C PHE A 387 -0.09 10.09 -2.86
N ARG A 388 0.99 9.90 -3.60
CA ARG A 388 1.35 10.65 -4.80
C ARG A 388 1.63 9.67 -5.93
N VAL A 389 1.29 10.09 -7.14
CA VAL A 389 1.64 9.39 -8.37
C VAL A 389 2.10 10.42 -9.39
N GLU A 390 3.29 10.18 -9.95
CA GLU A 390 3.85 10.96 -11.04
C GLU A 390 3.94 10.05 -12.27
N GLU A 391 3.69 10.60 -13.46
CA GLU A 391 3.88 9.91 -14.73
C GLU A 391 5.26 10.33 -15.27
N ASP A 392 6.14 9.36 -15.51
CA ASP A 392 7.48 9.64 -16.03
C ASP A 392 7.45 9.95 -17.54
N PRO A 393 8.54 10.47 -18.16
CA PRO A 393 8.53 10.89 -19.56
C PRO A 393 8.29 9.75 -20.57
N GLU A 394 8.33 8.49 -20.13
CA GLU A 394 8.03 7.31 -20.93
C GLU A 394 6.60 6.77 -20.68
N GLY A 395 5.81 7.42 -19.83
CA GLY A 395 4.40 7.11 -19.55
C GLY A 395 4.17 6.11 -18.42
N GLU A 396 5.19 5.80 -17.62
CA GLU A 396 5.07 4.89 -16.48
C GLU A 396 4.71 5.61 -15.18
N LEU A 397 3.82 4.99 -14.39
CA LEU A 397 3.37 5.57 -13.13
C LEU A 397 4.32 5.21 -11.99
N ILE A 398 4.93 6.23 -11.39
CA ILE A 398 5.78 6.15 -10.21
C ILE A 398 4.95 6.57 -8.99
N TYR A 399 4.72 5.64 -8.06
CA TYR A 399 4.06 5.94 -6.79
C TYR A 399 5.06 6.36 -5.71
N ASP A 400 4.71 7.38 -4.94
CA ASP A 400 5.35 7.74 -3.67
C ASP A 400 4.28 7.81 -2.57
N VAL A 401 4.56 7.20 -1.42
CA VAL A 401 3.66 7.16 -0.26
C VAL A 401 4.51 7.09 1.01
N GLY A 402 4.19 7.94 1.98
CA GLY A 402 4.94 7.98 3.22
C GLY A 402 6.18 8.87 3.18
N ASP A 403 6.26 9.89 2.30
CA ASP A 403 7.33 10.90 2.39
C ASP A 403 7.35 11.53 3.80
N PRO A 404 8.45 11.40 4.58
CA PRO A 404 8.57 11.94 5.94
C PRO A 404 8.30 13.45 6.08
N ARG A 405 8.39 14.22 5.00
CA ARG A 405 8.09 15.66 4.97
C ARG A 405 6.59 15.97 4.97
N PHE A 406 5.75 14.98 4.67
CA PHE A 406 4.31 15.17 4.57
C PHE A 406 3.71 15.63 5.90
N VAL A 407 2.79 16.61 5.84
CA VAL A 407 2.28 17.37 6.99
C VAL A 407 1.80 16.50 8.16
N ARG A 408 1.18 15.34 7.89
CA ARG A 408 0.73 14.40 8.94
C ARG A 408 1.89 13.80 9.74
N PHE A 409 2.99 13.42 9.09
CA PHE A 409 4.15 12.80 9.74
C PHE A 409 5.08 13.85 10.35
N TYR A 410 5.22 15.03 9.74
CA TYR A 410 5.86 16.18 10.35
C TYR A 410 5.24 16.49 11.73
N TRP A 411 3.92 16.65 11.81
CA TRP A 411 3.25 16.90 13.09
C TRP A 411 3.37 15.73 14.07
N ALA A 412 3.49 14.49 13.60
CA ALA A 412 3.75 13.34 14.47
C ALA A 412 5.13 13.44 15.14
N ARG A 413 6.19 13.81 14.38
CA ARG A 413 7.54 14.03 14.92
C ARG A 413 7.61 15.24 15.85
N HIS A 414 7.17 16.41 15.40
CA HIS A 414 7.19 17.65 16.20
C HIS A 414 6.51 17.43 17.56
N ARG A 415 5.34 16.77 17.57
CA ARG A 415 4.61 16.50 18.83
C ARG A 415 5.35 15.55 19.75
N LEU A 416 5.97 14.48 19.25
CA LEU A 416 6.73 13.53 20.09
C LEU A 416 8.07 14.10 20.58
N LEU A 417 8.75 14.89 19.75
CA LEU A 417 10.15 15.29 19.96
C LEU A 417 10.32 16.70 20.54
N GLU A 418 9.37 17.61 20.29
CA GLU A 418 9.44 19.02 20.70
C GLU A 418 8.32 19.42 21.69
N GLU A 419 7.10 18.90 21.53
CA GLU A 419 6.00 19.11 22.51
C GLU A 419 5.94 18.06 23.65
N ASP A 420 6.77 17.00 23.58
CA ASP A 420 6.71 15.76 24.39
C ASP A 420 5.29 15.16 24.55
N TYR A 421 4.45 15.34 23.54
CA TYR A 421 3.12 14.76 23.48
C TYR A 421 3.17 13.32 22.98
N TYR A 422 2.82 12.38 23.85
CA TYR A 422 2.60 10.98 23.48
C TYR A 422 1.62 10.27 24.42
N SER A 423 0.68 9.51 23.85
CA SER A 423 -0.10 8.52 24.60
C SER A 423 0.50 7.13 24.39
N PRO A 424 0.97 6.40 25.42
CA PRO A 424 1.57 5.07 25.26
C PRO A 424 0.68 4.12 24.46
N LEU A 425 1.24 3.34 23.53
CA LEU A 425 0.46 2.63 22.52
C LEU A 425 -0.52 1.61 23.14
N SER A 426 -0.17 1.04 24.28
CA SER A 426 -1.01 0.14 25.09
C SER A 426 -2.28 0.80 25.67
N SER A 427 -2.27 2.13 25.84
CA SER A 427 -3.42 2.94 26.25
C SER A 427 -4.15 3.52 25.05
N PHE A 428 -3.41 4.02 24.06
CA PHE A 428 -3.96 4.57 22.81
C PHE A 428 -4.75 3.52 22.02
N SER A 429 -4.26 2.27 21.99
CA SER A 429 -4.98 1.13 21.38
C SER A 429 -6.27 0.73 22.09
N ARG A 430 -6.49 1.16 23.34
CA ARG A 430 -7.76 0.94 24.06
C ARG A 430 -8.81 2.01 23.73
N MET A 431 -8.47 3.04 22.97
CA MET A 431 -9.42 4.06 22.56
C MET A 431 -10.28 3.52 21.41
N GLY A 432 -11.56 3.31 21.69
CA GLY A 432 -12.60 3.24 20.68
C GLY A 432 -12.93 4.62 20.09
N MET A 433 -13.90 4.64 19.17
CA MET A 433 -14.31 5.84 18.42
C MET A 433 -14.64 7.03 19.33
N VAL A 434 -15.56 6.86 20.28
CA VAL A 434 -16.02 7.98 21.14
C VAL A 434 -14.89 8.54 22.03
N PRO A 435 -14.08 7.73 22.74
CA PRO A 435 -12.89 8.23 23.44
C PRO A 435 -11.87 8.94 22.52
N PHE A 436 -11.67 8.46 21.29
CA PHE A 436 -10.73 9.06 20.33
C PHE A 436 -11.25 10.38 19.75
N GLN A 437 -12.57 10.57 19.65
CA GLN A 437 -13.18 11.79 19.11
C GLN A 437 -13.48 12.84 20.19
N THR A 438 -13.66 12.45 21.46
CA THR A 438 -13.99 13.35 22.57
C THR A 438 -12.81 14.24 22.98
N GLY A 439 -13.03 15.56 23.09
CA GLY A 439 -12.03 16.54 23.57
C GLY A 439 -12.15 17.88 22.86
N SER A 440 -11.10 18.70 22.92
CA SER A 440 -10.97 19.87 22.06
C SER A 440 -10.52 19.48 20.65
N GLN A 441 -10.65 20.41 19.69
CA GLN A 441 -10.09 20.25 18.35
C GLN A 441 -8.57 20.04 18.37
N GLN A 442 -7.85 20.61 19.35
CA GLN A 442 -6.41 20.41 19.52
C GLN A 442 -6.09 18.99 20.00
N ASP A 443 -6.87 18.44 20.94
CA ASP A 443 -6.70 17.05 21.39
C ASP A 443 -6.96 16.06 20.25
N LEU A 444 -8.00 16.34 19.45
CA LEU A 444 -8.34 15.55 18.26
C LEU A 444 -7.17 15.58 17.26
N GLN A 445 -6.71 16.77 16.86
CA GLN A 445 -5.56 16.92 15.95
C GLN A 445 -4.30 16.22 16.45
N ARG A 446 -4.02 16.26 17.76
CA ARG A 446 -2.87 15.58 18.38
C ARG A 446 -2.99 14.06 18.33
N ARG A 447 -4.18 13.50 18.58
CA ARG A 447 -4.45 12.06 18.40
C ARG A 447 -4.37 11.64 16.93
N TYR A 448 -4.88 12.45 15.99
CA TYR A 448 -4.73 12.20 14.55
C TYR A 448 -3.27 12.18 14.09
N SER A 449 -2.41 13.10 14.54
CA SER A 449 -0.98 13.05 14.21
C SER A 449 -0.28 11.82 14.81
N GLN A 450 -0.60 11.44 16.05
CA GLN A 450 -0.03 10.24 16.65
C GLN A 450 -0.47 8.98 15.88
N ALA A 451 -1.74 8.89 15.49
CA ALA A 451 -2.26 7.83 14.65
C ALA A 451 -1.54 7.75 13.28
N SER A 452 -1.34 8.90 12.63
CA SER A 452 -0.64 9.00 11.34
C SER A 452 0.81 8.51 11.43
N GLY A 453 1.55 8.99 12.43
CA GLY A 453 2.95 8.60 12.65
C GLY A 453 3.12 7.14 13.04
N LEU A 454 2.22 6.60 13.87
CA LEU A 454 2.21 5.17 14.20
C LEU A 454 1.94 4.32 12.96
N SER A 455 0.95 4.66 12.13
CA SER A 455 0.71 3.94 10.87
C SER A 455 1.91 4.00 9.94
N HIS A 456 2.58 5.15 9.84
CA HIS A 456 3.83 5.30 9.08
C HIS A 456 4.94 4.38 9.60
N PHE A 457 5.22 4.41 10.91
CA PHE A 457 6.14 3.50 11.60
C PHE A 457 5.81 2.02 11.33
N PHE A 458 4.55 1.61 11.48
CA PHE A 458 4.15 0.23 11.23
C PHE A 458 4.25 -0.18 9.75
N MET A 459 4.20 0.76 8.80
CA MET A 459 4.38 0.51 7.37
C MET A 459 5.85 0.49 6.91
N HIS A 460 6.76 1.23 7.58
CA HIS A 460 8.12 1.49 7.11
C HIS A 460 9.27 1.09 8.04
N TYR A 461 9.06 0.94 9.35
CA TYR A 461 10.14 0.65 10.31
C TYR A 461 10.86 -0.67 9.97
N ASP A 462 12.20 -0.63 9.96
CA ASP A 462 13.08 -1.78 9.71
C ASP A 462 12.67 -2.52 8.41
N ASP A 463 12.71 -1.75 7.30
CA ASP A 463 12.22 -2.08 5.95
C ASP A 463 10.76 -2.59 5.86
N GLY A 464 9.95 -2.23 6.86
CA GLY A 464 8.54 -2.61 6.95
C GLY A 464 8.28 -3.89 7.74
N LYS A 465 9.18 -4.28 8.64
CA LYS A 465 9.09 -5.43 9.56
C LYS A 465 7.70 -5.69 10.15
N TYR A 466 6.97 -4.63 10.50
CA TYR A 466 5.65 -4.74 11.15
C TYR A 466 4.45 -4.53 10.21
N ARG A 467 4.68 -4.29 8.90
CA ARG A 467 3.66 -4.02 7.88
C ARG A 467 2.61 -5.13 7.82
N ASN A 468 3.07 -6.37 7.82
CA ASN A 468 2.18 -7.55 7.78
C ASN A 468 1.38 -7.72 9.08
N ALA A 469 1.92 -7.34 10.24
CA ALA A 469 1.18 -7.34 11.50
C ALA A 469 0.07 -6.27 11.52
N LEU A 470 0.34 -5.07 11.00
CA LEU A 470 -0.66 -4.01 10.82
C LEU A 470 -1.79 -4.46 9.89
N MET A 471 -1.45 -5.05 8.73
CA MET A 471 -2.44 -5.54 7.76
C MET A 471 -3.32 -6.65 8.33
N LEU A 472 -2.74 -7.61 9.06
CA LEU A 472 -3.48 -8.66 9.75
C LEU A 472 -4.39 -8.11 10.87
N HIS A 473 -3.93 -7.10 11.62
CA HIS A 473 -4.75 -6.44 12.63
C HIS A 473 -5.95 -5.72 12.00
N MET A 474 -5.72 -4.94 10.93
CA MET A 474 -6.79 -4.29 10.18
C MET A 474 -7.77 -5.31 9.60
N ALA A 475 -7.28 -6.43 9.05
CA ALA A 475 -8.13 -7.53 8.56
C ALA A 475 -9.06 -8.09 9.65
N GLN A 476 -8.59 -8.19 10.90
CA GLN A 476 -9.39 -8.60 12.06
C GLN A 476 -10.42 -7.54 12.46
N LEU A 477 -10.03 -6.26 12.55
CA LEU A 477 -10.93 -5.14 12.90
C LEU A 477 -12.06 -4.94 11.90
N TYR A 478 -11.76 -5.03 10.60
CA TYR A 478 -12.72 -4.84 9.51
C TYR A 478 -13.50 -6.13 9.14
N HIS A 479 -13.30 -7.25 9.84
CA HIS A 479 -13.92 -8.52 9.46
C HIS A 479 -15.45 -8.55 9.68
N SER A 480 -16.22 -9.17 8.77
CA SER A 480 -17.69 -9.24 8.88
C SER A 480 -18.28 -10.25 9.89
N ASP A 481 -17.43 -10.79 10.78
CA ASP A 481 -17.83 -11.66 11.87
C ASP A 481 -17.46 -11.00 13.20
N PRO A 482 -18.44 -10.53 14.01
CA PRO A 482 -18.18 -9.89 15.29
C PRO A 482 -17.45 -10.78 16.31
N ARG A 483 -17.28 -12.08 16.07
CA ARG A 483 -16.43 -12.96 16.89
C ARG A 483 -14.94 -12.74 16.58
N ILE A 484 -14.59 -12.45 15.33
CA ILE A 484 -13.22 -12.14 14.92
C ILE A 484 -12.87 -10.70 15.32
N GLN A 485 -13.78 -9.73 15.13
CA GLN A 485 -13.55 -8.34 15.56
C GLN A 485 -13.32 -8.25 17.08
N ARG A 486 -14.14 -8.92 17.90
CA ARG A 486 -13.98 -8.95 19.37
C ARG A 486 -12.82 -9.82 19.87
N ALA A 487 -12.19 -10.59 18.97
CA ALA A 487 -10.99 -11.36 19.25
C ALA A 487 -9.76 -10.82 18.48
N ALA A 488 -9.83 -9.57 17.99
CA ALA A 488 -8.71 -8.92 17.34
C ALA A 488 -7.51 -8.86 18.30
N GLN A 489 -6.37 -9.35 17.83
CA GLN A 489 -5.15 -9.47 18.62
C GLN A 489 -4.41 -8.15 18.62
N GLY A 490 -3.88 -7.71 19.77
CA GLY A 490 -3.07 -6.49 19.84
C GLY A 490 -1.84 -6.56 18.93
N LEU A 491 -1.33 -5.39 18.51
CA LEU A 491 -0.11 -5.32 17.71
C LEU A 491 1.12 -5.86 18.48
N ASP A 492 1.08 -5.86 19.81
CA ASP A 492 2.08 -6.53 20.65
C ASP A 492 2.09 -8.06 20.46
N VAL A 493 0.92 -8.68 20.31
CA VAL A 493 0.77 -10.10 19.98
C VAL A 493 1.13 -10.38 18.52
N LEU A 494 0.67 -9.55 17.58
CA LEU A 494 0.86 -9.78 16.14
C LEU A 494 2.28 -9.49 15.64
N THR A 495 3.02 -8.60 16.31
CA THR A 495 4.46 -8.38 16.05
C THR A 495 5.36 -9.29 16.89
N GLY A 496 4.83 -9.87 17.97
CA GLY A 496 5.62 -10.55 19.01
C GLY A 496 6.44 -9.61 19.90
N VAL A 497 6.23 -8.29 19.81
CA VAL A 497 7.03 -7.26 20.50
C VAL A 497 6.17 -6.50 21.51
N PRO A 498 6.47 -6.55 22.83
CA PRO A 498 5.68 -5.87 23.85
C PRO A 498 5.54 -4.36 23.60
N TYR A 499 4.37 -3.80 23.91
CA TYR A 499 4.07 -2.38 23.72
C TYR A 499 5.17 -1.39 24.20
N PRO A 500 5.80 -1.52 25.39
CA PRO A 500 6.87 -0.60 25.81
C PRO A 500 8.14 -0.64 24.93
N THR A 501 8.35 -1.71 24.16
CA THR A 501 9.42 -1.78 23.16
C THR A 501 8.97 -1.13 21.85
N LEU A 502 7.71 -1.32 21.41
CA LEU A 502 7.14 -0.60 20.27
C LEU A 502 7.11 0.92 20.52
N ASP A 503 6.70 1.36 21.71
CA ASP A 503 6.72 2.77 22.15
C ASP A 503 8.13 3.38 22.04
N ARG A 504 9.17 2.60 22.37
CA ARG A 504 10.57 3.03 22.29
C ARG A 504 11.08 3.05 20.85
N GLN A 505 10.84 1.98 20.09
CA GLN A 505 11.20 1.89 18.67
C GLN A 505 10.53 2.97 17.82
N TYR A 506 9.30 3.36 18.18
CA TYR A 506 8.61 4.49 17.55
C TYR A 506 9.35 5.82 17.79
N ARG A 507 9.81 6.08 19.03
CA ARG A 507 10.60 7.29 19.33
C ARG A 507 11.98 7.26 18.68
N GLU A 508 12.66 6.11 18.71
CA GLU A 508 13.94 5.87 18.00
C GLU A 508 13.78 6.16 16.50
N TYR A 509 12.74 5.60 15.86
CA TYR A 509 12.42 5.80 14.44
C TYR A 509 12.12 7.26 14.08
N LEU A 510 11.32 7.98 14.89
CA LEU A 510 11.06 9.39 14.61
C LEU A 510 12.30 10.27 14.80
N GLN A 511 13.27 9.88 15.64
CA GLN A 511 14.56 10.57 15.77
C GLN A 511 15.43 10.36 14.53
N GLU A 512 15.54 9.12 14.03
CA GLU A 512 16.23 8.81 12.77
C GLU A 512 15.61 9.56 11.59
N GLN A 513 14.28 9.52 11.48
CA GLN A 513 13.52 10.24 10.45
C GLN A 513 13.67 11.77 10.53
N GLN A 514 13.84 12.34 11.74
CA GLN A 514 14.12 13.77 11.89
C GLN A 514 15.56 14.14 11.50
N ILE A 515 16.52 13.22 11.64
CA ILE A 515 17.90 13.40 11.14
C ILE A 515 17.92 13.33 9.60
N GLU A 516 17.17 12.39 9.01
CA GLU A 516 17.03 12.25 7.55
C GLU A 516 16.39 13.48 6.89
N VAL A 517 15.27 13.98 7.44
CA VAL A 517 14.57 15.16 6.93
C VAL A 517 15.35 16.46 7.21
N GLY A 518 16.00 16.56 8.37
CA GLY A 518 16.70 17.76 8.81
C GLY A 518 15.82 19.01 8.73
N ASN A 519 16.26 19.99 7.94
CA ASN A 519 15.59 21.28 7.71
C ASN A 519 14.79 21.33 6.38
N ALA A 520 14.48 20.18 5.75
CA ALA A 520 13.70 20.17 4.52
C ALA A 520 12.27 20.67 4.76
N ALA A 521 11.70 21.36 3.76
CA ALA A 521 10.37 21.94 3.86
C ALA A 521 9.27 20.88 4.03
N VAL A 522 8.28 21.18 4.88
CA VAL A 522 7.06 20.39 5.04
C VAL A 522 6.23 20.47 3.76
N ILE A 523 5.69 19.33 3.32
CA ILE A 523 4.85 19.24 2.10
C ILE A 523 3.40 18.92 2.46
N GLN A 524 2.49 19.36 1.58
CA GLN A 524 1.04 19.09 1.62
C GLN A 524 0.62 18.05 0.58
#